data_AF-A0A831X8X2-F1
#
_entry.id   AF-A0A831X8X2-F1
#
_cell.length_a   1.000
_cell.length_b   1.000
_cell.length_c   1.000
_cell.angle_alpha   90.00
_cell.angle_beta   90.00
_cell.angle_gamma   90.00
#
_symmetry.space_group_name_H-M   'P 1'
#
loop_
_entity.id
_entity.type
_entity.pdbx_description
1 polymer ?
#
loop_
_entity_poly.entity_id
_entity_poly.type
_entity_poly.pdbx_seq_one_letter_code
_entity_poly.pdbx_strand_id
1 'polypeptide(L)'
;MLTSLRGVPSYWEIDPTPFFTLLFVTMYGMMFGDVGQGLVIALFGAWLLKTRFRLLGISEEGAASLGALALLAGISGVIFGALYGFVVFLKPLAHPVISPIHDVYEMIAVALWFGAAQLLLALALNVVNLVRAGDVPGAVFSGMGGMGILFYSSGIVIAYHLATSGFDLGVLSAPQLQPFMYLLLLSLLTVVGYGVYEWKIKGESEKIMHAISEVIEMLLALPANSLSYIRLAAFAMAHEAFSILAENMSPIAGELASYLLANFLVLAIEALAVGIQAMRLLYYEFSTKFFKGEGVEFKPLFVR
;
A
#
# COMPACT_ATOMS: atom_id res chain seq x y z
N MET A 1 12.00 -1.62 13.39
CA MET A 1 13.06 -0.85 12.68
C MET A 1 12.49 0.00 11.55
N LEU A 2 11.67 -0.54 10.64
CA LEU A 2 11.03 0.28 9.59
C LEU A 2 10.06 1.31 10.18
N THR A 3 9.22 0.90 11.13
CA THR A 3 8.29 1.81 11.84
C THR A 3 9.01 2.90 12.64
N SER A 4 10.13 2.59 13.28
CA SER A 4 10.90 3.52 14.11
C SER A 4 11.64 4.61 13.34
N LEU A 5 11.82 4.49 12.02
CA LEU A 5 12.42 5.55 11.19
C LEU A 5 11.49 6.76 10.99
N ARG A 6 10.18 6.57 11.17
CA ARG A 6 9.19 7.64 11.00
C ARG A 6 8.90 8.41 12.28
N GLY A 7 9.00 7.75 13.42
CA GLY A 7 8.65 8.30 14.73
C GLY A 7 8.20 7.18 15.65
N VAL A 8 8.07 7.50 16.94
CA VAL A 8 7.59 6.56 17.95
C VAL A 8 6.06 6.74 18.07
N PRO A 9 5.26 5.65 18.08
CA PRO A 9 3.83 5.76 18.32
C PRO A 9 3.54 6.47 19.64
N SER A 10 2.49 7.29 19.66
CA SER A 10 2.00 7.84 20.93
C SER A 10 1.33 6.74 21.77
N TYR A 11 1.20 6.95 23.08
CA TYR A 11 0.73 5.91 24.03
C TYR A 11 -0.65 5.30 23.68
N TRP A 12 -1.50 6.05 22.99
CA TRP A 12 -2.86 5.64 22.62
C TRP A 12 -2.99 5.17 21.16
N GLU A 13 -1.90 5.24 20.38
CA GLU A 13 -1.88 4.81 18.99
C GLU A 13 -1.74 3.29 18.88
N ILE A 14 -2.47 2.72 17.92
CA ILE A 14 -2.27 1.33 17.52
C ILE A 14 -0.87 1.16 16.95
N ASP A 15 -0.15 0.14 17.41
CA ASP A 15 1.13 -0.23 16.84
C ASP A 15 0.97 -0.56 15.34
N PRO A 16 1.62 0.20 14.43
CA PRO A 16 1.53 -0.03 12.99
C PRO A 16 2.24 -1.31 12.53
N THR A 17 3.15 -1.86 13.33
CA THR A 17 4.09 -2.93 12.95
C THR A 17 3.46 -4.18 12.31
N PRO A 18 2.39 -4.79 12.86
CA PRO A 18 1.79 -5.98 12.26
C PRO A 18 1.13 -5.68 10.90
N PHE A 19 0.42 -4.56 10.79
CA PHE A 19 -0.20 -4.13 9.54
C PHE A 19 0.85 -3.78 8.49
N PHE A 20 1.92 -3.11 8.91
CA PHE A 20 3.05 -2.77 8.04
C PHE A 20 3.69 -4.01 7.45
N THR A 21 3.96 -5.01 8.28
CA THR A 21 4.61 -6.24 7.86
C THR A 21 3.72 -7.00 6.88
N LEU A 22 2.44 -7.16 7.19
CA LEU A 22 1.49 -7.86 6.32
C LEU A 22 1.32 -7.15 4.98
N LEU A 23 1.05 -5.84 4.99
CA LEU A 23 0.84 -5.06 3.77
C LEU A 23 2.11 -5.02 2.91
N PHE A 24 3.29 -4.81 3.52
CA PHE A 24 4.56 -4.83 2.80
C PHE A 24 4.77 -6.16 2.07
N VAL A 25 4.59 -7.28 2.77
CA VAL A 25 4.79 -8.62 2.20
C VAL A 25 3.82 -8.91 1.06
N THR A 26 2.55 -8.52 1.20
CA THR A 26 1.56 -8.69 0.13
C THR A 26 1.86 -7.80 -1.07
N MET A 27 2.19 -6.52 -0.85
CA MET A 27 2.55 -5.57 -1.91
C MET A 27 3.80 -5.99 -2.68
N TYR A 28 4.81 -6.47 -1.95
CA TYR A 28 6.03 -6.99 -2.55
C TYR A 28 5.72 -8.19 -3.46
N GLY A 29 4.93 -9.15 -2.97
CA GLY A 29 4.54 -10.32 -3.75
C GLY A 29 3.73 -9.97 -5.00
N MET A 30 2.78 -9.03 -4.91
CA MET A 30 2.02 -8.57 -6.08
C MET A 30 2.90 -7.90 -7.14
N MET A 31 3.91 -7.14 -6.73
CA MET A 31 4.82 -6.48 -7.67
C MET A 31 5.89 -7.42 -8.24
N PHE A 32 6.37 -8.38 -7.45
CA PHE A 32 7.49 -9.28 -7.78
C PHE A 32 7.03 -10.74 -7.67
N GLY A 33 6.17 -11.15 -8.59
CA GLY A 33 5.57 -12.48 -8.61
C GLY A 33 6.32 -13.46 -9.51
N ASP A 34 7.37 -14.10 -9.00
CA ASP A 34 8.06 -15.24 -9.65
C ASP A 34 8.41 -16.29 -8.60
N VAL A 35 8.07 -17.56 -8.88
CA VAL A 35 8.32 -18.69 -7.97
C VAL A 35 9.83 -18.98 -7.80
N GLY A 36 10.61 -18.94 -8.87
CA GLY A 36 12.05 -19.20 -8.83
C GLY A 36 12.79 -18.09 -8.09
N GLN A 37 12.57 -16.84 -8.49
CA GLN A 37 13.25 -15.69 -7.86
C GLN A 37 12.74 -15.44 -6.44
N GLY A 38 11.44 -15.62 -6.19
CA GLY A 38 10.85 -15.56 -4.85
C GLY A 38 11.49 -16.58 -3.90
N LEU A 39 11.77 -17.80 -4.39
CA LEU A 39 12.46 -18.83 -3.61
C LEU A 39 13.93 -18.47 -3.34
N VAL A 40 14.64 -17.86 -4.30
CA VAL A 40 16.01 -17.35 -4.10
C VAL A 40 16.02 -16.29 -3.01
N ILE A 41 15.08 -15.34 -3.03
CA ILE A 41 14.96 -14.28 -2.02
C ILE A 41 14.58 -14.86 -0.66
N ALA A 42 13.68 -15.85 -0.62
CA ALA A 42 13.30 -16.54 0.61
C ALA A 42 14.49 -17.27 1.25
N LEU A 43 15.28 -17.99 0.44
CA LEU A 43 16.49 -18.67 0.89
C LEU A 43 17.55 -17.68 1.38
N PHE A 44 17.73 -16.56 0.68
CA PHE A 44 18.61 -15.49 1.10
C PHE A 44 18.18 -14.89 2.45
N GLY A 45 16.88 -14.65 2.64
CA GLY A 45 16.32 -14.19 3.91
C GLY A 45 16.54 -15.19 5.06
N ALA A 46 16.30 -16.49 4.81
CA ALA A 46 16.56 -17.55 5.78
C ALA A 46 18.05 -17.66 6.16
N TRP A 47 18.94 -17.52 5.17
CA TRP A 47 20.38 -17.51 5.38
C TRP A 47 20.82 -16.31 6.24
N LEU A 48 20.26 -15.12 5.99
CA LEU A 48 20.55 -13.91 6.75
C LEU A 48 20.08 -14.05 8.22
N LEU A 49 18.91 -14.64 8.44
CA LEU A 49 18.37 -14.94 9.78
C LEU A 49 19.27 -15.88 10.58
N LYS A 50 19.83 -16.91 9.93
CA LYS A 50 20.66 -17.93 10.55
C LYS A 50 22.08 -17.43 10.84
N THR A 51 22.66 -16.65 9.93
CA THR A 51 24.06 -16.23 10.02
C THR A 51 24.25 -14.99 10.90
N ARG A 52 23.19 -14.17 11.10
CA ARG A 52 23.22 -12.92 11.90
C ARG A 52 24.41 -12.03 11.54
N PHE A 53 24.79 -12.03 10.26
CA PHE A 53 26.00 -11.36 9.80
C PHE A 53 25.82 -9.83 9.87
N ARG A 54 26.81 -9.11 10.41
CA ARG A 54 26.83 -7.64 10.40
C ARG A 54 27.07 -7.15 8.96
N LEU A 55 26.00 -6.99 8.20
CA LEU A 55 26.07 -6.43 6.85
C LEU A 55 25.90 -4.91 6.91
N LEU A 56 26.81 -4.17 6.28
CA LEU A 56 26.65 -2.72 5.98
C LEU A 56 26.36 -1.80 7.19
N GLY A 57 26.97 -2.06 8.36
CA GLY A 57 26.81 -1.19 9.54
C GLY A 57 25.43 -1.27 10.22
N ILE A 58 24.59 -2.23 9.82
CA ILE A 58 23.29 -2.50 10.42
C ILE A 58 23.50 -3.40 11.67
N SER A 59 22.79 -3.09 12.76
CA SER A 59 22.85 -3.89 14.00
C SER A 59 22.41 -5.34 13.77
N GLU A 60 22.84 -6.27 14.64
CA GLU A 60 22.47 -7.70 14.57
C GLU A 60 20.95 -7.94 14.59
N GLU A 61 20.21 -7.04 15.25
CA GLU A 61 18.75 -7.01 15.27
C GLU A 61 18.16 -6.49 13.95
N GLY A 62 18.78 -5.45 13.36
CA GLY A 62 18.36 -4.89 12.08
C GLY A 62 18.53 -5.89 10.93
N ALA A 63 19.68 -6.57 10.86
CA ALA A 63 19.94 -7.61 9.87
C ALA A 63 18.92 -8.76 9.99
N ALA A 64 18.56 -9.17 11.20
CA ALA A 64 17.55 -10.20 11.40
C ALA A 64 16.14 -9.75 11.00
N SER A 65 15.76 -8.50 11.28
CA SER A 65 14.46 -7.96 10.86
C SER A 65 14.34 -7.87 9.34
N LEU A 66 15.40 -7.48 8.64
CA LEU A 66 15.46 -7.48 7.17
C LEU A 66 15.41 -8.91 6.61
N GLY A 67 16.08 -9.86 7.26
CA GLY A 67 16.04 -11.27 6.88
C GLY A 67 14.64 -11.88 7.02
N ALA A 68 13.93 -11.54 8.10
CA ALA A 68 12.54 -11.96 8.30
C ALA A 68 11.60 -11.37 7.23
N LEU A 69 11.76 -10.07 6.92
CA LEU A 69 10.99 -9.43 5.86
C LEU A 69 11.28 -10.03 4.49
N ALA A 70 12.56 -10.25 4.14
CA ALA A 70 12.94 -10.88 2.89
C ALA A 70 12.41 -12.32 2.79
N LEU A 71 12.43 -13.09 3.88
CA LEU A 71 11.88 -14.43 3.92
C LEU A 71 10.37 -14.42 3.62
N LEU A 72 9.61 -13.58 4.33
CA LEU A 72 8.15 -13.48 4.16
C LEU A 72 7.79 -12.92 2.77
N ALA A 73 8.53 -11.92 2.30
CA ALA A 73 8.38 -11.33 0.97
C ALA A 73 8.67 -12.36 -0.14
N GLY A 74 9.71 -13.18 0.01
CA GLY A 74 10.02 -14.27 -0.91
C GLY A 74 8.92 -15.34 -0.94
N ILE A 75 8.38 -15.73 0.22
CA ILE A 75 7.23 -16.66 0.30
C ILE A 75 6.00 -16.06 -0.41
N SER A 76 5.73 -14.77 -0.20
CA SER A 76 4.65 -14.06 -0.89
C SER A 76 4.88 -14.03 -2.41
N GLY A 77 6.10 -13.73 -2.87
CA GLY A 77 6.47 -13.75 -4.28
C GLY A 77 6.27 -15.13 -4.93
N VAL A 78 6.50 -16.22 -4.19
CA VAL A 78 6.18 -17.59 -4.66
C VAL A 78 4.68 -17.79 -4.82
N ILE A 79 3.86 -17.33 -3.87
CA ILE A 79 2.41 -17.45 -3.93
C ILE A 79 1.86 -16.66 -5.12
N PHE A 80 2.27 -15.39 -5.28
CA PHE A 80 1.82 -14.55 -6.38
C PHE A 80 2.40 -14.99 -7.73
N GLY A 81 3.64 -15.49 -7.77
CA GLY A 81 4.21 -16.10 -8.98
C GLY A 81 3.45 -17.33 -9.45
N ALA A 82 2.96 -18.16 -8.52
CA ALA A 82 2.09 -19.28 -8.84
C ALA A 82 0.71 -18.82 -9.37
N LEU A 83 0.18 -17.70 -8.85
CA LEU A 83 -1.08 -17.11 -9.33
C LEU A 83 -0.93 -16.50 -10.74
N TYR A 84 0.19 -15.84 -11.03
CA TYR A 84 0.50 -15.28 -12.35
C TYR A 84 0.93 -16.34 -13.38
N GLY A 85 1.22 -17.57 -12.95
CA GLY A 85 1.60 -18.69 -13.83
C GLY A 85 3.10 -18.78 -14.15
N PHE A 86 3.95 -18.05 -13.44
CA PHE A 86 5.42 -18.11 -13.57
C PHE A 86 6.00 -19.13 -12.59
N VAL A 87 6.32 -20.34 -13.07
CA VAL A 87 6.69 -21.47 -12.19
C VAL A 87 8.20 -21.55 -11.94
N VAL A 88 9.04 -21.26 -12.93
CA VAL A 88 10.50 -21.36 -12.78
C VAL A 88 11.19 -20.37 -13.69
N PHE A 89 11.89 -19.37 -13.13
CA PHE A 89 12.86 -18.51 -13.83
C PHE A 89 12.32 -17.98 -15.18
N LEU A 90 11.17 -17.29 -15.15
CA LEU A 90 10.52 -16.70 -16.34
C LEU A 90 9.98 -17.72 -17.38
N LYS A 91 9.86 -19.02 -17.06
CA LYS A 91 9.28 -20.03 -17.96
C LYS A 91 7.76 -20.22 -17.72
N PRO A 92 6.88 -19.85 -18.68
CA PRO A 92 5.45 -20.07 -18.56
C PRO A 92 5.13 -21.56 -18.84
N LEU A 93 4.45 -22.26 -17.93
CA LEU A 93 4.13 -23.68 -18.16
C LEU A 93 2.69 -24.13 -17.86
N ALA A 94 1.77 -23.25 -17.46
CA ALA A 94 0.38 -23.64 -17.35
C ALA A 94 -0.53 -22.41 -17.41
N HIS A 95 -1.72 -22.59 -17.99
CA HIS A 95 -2.76 -21.58 -18.17
C HIS A 95 -2.84 -20.61 -16.98
N PRO A 96 -2.30 -19.39 -17.12
CA PRO A 96 -2.29 -18.42 -16.05
C PRO A 96 -3.73 -17.99 -15.75
N VAL A 97 -4.10 -17.93 -14.47
CA VAL A 97 -5.43 -17.45 -14.05
C VAL A 97 -5.58 -15.95 -14.35
N ILE A 98 -4.46 -15.20 -14.32
CA ILE A 98 -4.35 -13.80 -14.75
C ILE A 98 -2.96 -13.63 -15.39
N SER A 99 -2.89 -13.21 -16.65
CA SER A 99 -1.62 -12.78 -17.28
C SER A 99 -1.51 -11.25 -17.19
N PRO A 100 -0.55 -10.69 -16.42
CA PRO A 100 -0.43 -9.24 -16.23
C PRO A 100 -0.35 -8.39 -17.52
N ILE A 101 0.15 -8.92 -18.64
CA ILE A 101 0.25 -8.21 -19.93
C ILE A 101 -0.98 -8.37 -20.83
N HIS A 102 -1.71 -9.49 -20.78
CA HIS A 102 -2.91 -9.65 -21.62
C HIS A 102 -4.10 -8.86 -21.07
N ASP A 103 -4.18 -8.71 -19.74
CA ASP A 103 -5.25 -7.96 -19.06
C ASP A 103 -4.71 -6.81 -18.21
N VAL A 104 -4.04 -5.85 -18.88
CA VAL A 104 -3.49 -4.63 -18.26
C VAL A 104 -4.54 -3.90 -17.41
N TYR A 105 -5.78 -3.82 -17.90
CA TYR A 105 -6.89 -3.19 -17.20
C TYR A 105 -7.27 -3.95 -15.92
N GLU A 106 -7.20 -5.28 -15.93
CA GLU A 106 -7.50 -6.10 -14.75
C GLU A 106 -6.41 -5.96 -13.69
N MET A 107 -5.13 -5.95 -14.09
CA MET A 107 -4.03 -5.72 -13.15
C MET A 107 -4.10 -4.33 -12.49
N ILE A 108 -4.41 -3.29 -13.28
CA ILE A 108 -4.65 -1.95 -12.74
C ILE A 108 -5.87 -1.94 -11.80
N ALA A 109 -6.95 -2.63 -12.16
CA ALA A 109 -8.15 -2.72 -11.32
C ALA A 109 -7.86 -3.43 -9.99
N VAL A 110 -7.14 -4.56 -9.99
CA VAL A 110 -6.72 -5.29 -8.79
C VAL A 110 -5.85 -4.40 -7.90
N ALA A 111 -4.87 -3.69 -8.48
CA ALA A 111 -4.00 -2.78 -7.75
C ALA A 111 -4.78 -1.62 -7.11
N LEU A 112 -5.74 -1.03 -7.83
CA LEU A 112 -6.61 0.03 -7.31
C LEU A 112 -7.54 -0.48 -6.20
N TRP A 113 -8.15 -1.67 -6.36
CA TRP A 113 -8.98 -2.28 -5.33
C TRP A 113 -8.18 -2.59 -4.07
N PHE A 114 -6.97 -3.12 -4.21
CA PHE A 114 -6.06 -3.35 -3.10
C PHE A 114 -5.70 -2.03 -2.41
N GLY A 115 -5.35 -0.99 -3.17
CA GLY A 115 -5.06 0.34 -2.65
C GLY A 115 -6.25 0.96 -1.90
N ALA A 116 -7.45 0.79 -2.44
CA ALA A 116 -8.67 1.25 -1.80
C ALA A 116 -8.95 0.52 -0.48
N ALA A 117 -8.76 -0.80 -0.45
CA ALA A 117 -8.86 -1.58 0.78
C ALA A 117 -7.83 -1.14 1.83
N GLN A 118 -6.59 -0.86 1.40
CA GLN A 118 -5.52 -0.39 2.28
C GLN A 118 -5.80 1.01 2.84
N LEU A 119 -6.32 1.93 2.03
CA LEU A 119 -6.71 3.27 2.48
C LEU A 119 -7.92 3.24 3.43
N LEU A 120 -8.93 2.40 3.15
CA LEU A 120 -10.05 2.17 4.05
C LEU A 120 -9.58 1.60 5.39
N LEU A 121 -8.66 0.64 5.37
CA LEU A 121 -8.03 0.10 6.57
C LEU A 121 -7.30 1.21 7.36
N ALA A 122 -6.56 2.08 6.68
CA ALA A 122 -5.85 3.19 7.31
C ALA A 122 -6.80 4.16 8.02
N LEU A 123 -7.90 4.55 7.36
CA LEU A 123 -8.94 5.40 7.94
C LEU A 123 -9.65 4.71 9.10
N ALA A 124 -9.92 3.41 9.00
CA ALA A 124 -10.51 2.63 10.09
C ALA A 124 -9.60 2.59 11.33
N LEU A 125 -8.29 2.40 11.13
CA LEU A 125 -7.30 2.46 12.22
C LEU A 125 -7.27 3.85 12.86
N ASN A 126 -7.39 4.92 12.07
CA ASN A 126 -7.46 6.28 12.59
C ASN A 126 -8.72 6.52 13.44
N VAL A 127 -9.87 6.02 13.01
CA VAL A 127 -11.12 6.06 13.82
C VAL A 127 -10.92 5.37 15.17
N VAL A 128 -10.29 4.19 15.18
CA VAL A 128 -10.03 3.48 16.44
C VAL A 128 -9.05 4.27 17.33
N ASN A 129 -8.03 4.92 16.76
CA ASN A 129 -7.12 5.79 17.51
C ASN A 129 -7.85 6.97 18.15
N LEU A 130 -8.75 7.65 17.42
CA LEU A 130 -9.54 8.77 17.95
C LEU A 130 -10.50 8.34 19.06
N VAL A 131 -11.15 7.19 18.91
CA VAL A 131 -12.01 6.62 19.97
C VAL A 131 -11.20 6.26 21.22
N ARG A 132 -10.00 5.69 21.07
CA ARG A 132 -9.11 5.39 22.20
C ARG A 132 -8.58 6.64 22.89
N ALA A 133 -8.39 7.73 22.15
CA ALA A 133 -8.01 9.04 22.70
C ALA A 133 -9.16 9.75 23.44
N GLY A 134 -10.40 9.23 23.38
CA GLY A 134 -11.57 9.79 24.06
C GLY A 134 -12.30 10.89 23.27
N ASP A 135 -11.87 11.21 22.05
CA ASP A 135 -12.52 12.19 21.18
C ASP A 135 -13.55 11.53 20.26
N VAL A 136 -14.69 11.16 20.84
CA VAL A 136 -15.80 10.51 20.11
C VAL A 136 -16.44 11.43 19.06
N PRO A 137 -16.67 12.75 19.32
CA PRO A 137 -17.17 13.66 18.30
C PRO A 137 -16.20 13.80 17.12
N GLY A 138 -14.89 13.92 17.39
CA GLY A 138 -13.87 13.95 16.35
C GLY A 138 -13.78 12.65 15.55
N ALA A 139 -13.95 11.49 16.20
CA ALA A 139 -13.92 10.20 15.52
C ALA A 139 -15.02 10.05 14.46
N VAL A 140 -16.21 10.60 14.69
CA VAL A 140 -17.33 10.51 13.76
C VAL A 140 -17.28 11.63 12.72
N PHE A 141 -17.05 12.88 13.14
CA PHE A 141 -17.24 14.06 12.29
C PHE A 141 -15.97 14.59 11.61
N SER A 142 -14.77 14.12 11.98
CA SER A 142 -13.54 14.53 11.29
C SER A 142 -13.45 13.95 9.88
N GLY A 143 -12.82 14.71 8.98
CA GLY A 143 -12.61 14.31 7.59
C GLY A 143 -11.65 13.12 7.42
N MET A 144 -10.83 12.86 8.44
CA MET A 144 -9.91 11.71 8.51
C MET A 144 -10.47 10.56 9.36
N GLY A 145 -11.70 10.69 9.89
CA GLY A 145 -12.40 9.70 10.69
C GLY A 145 -13.56 9.05 9.93
N GLY A 146 -14.71 8.91 10.61
CA GLY A 146 -15.90 8.24 10.07
C GLY A 146 -16.44 8.87 8.79
N MET A 147 -16.46 10.22 8.72
CA MET A 147 -16.87 10.93 7.50
C MET A 147 -15.90 10.71 6.34
N GLY A 148 -14.59 10.56 6.61
CA GLY A 148 -13.60 10.17 5.60
C GLY A 148 -13.87 8.80 4.98
N ILE A 149 -14.28 7.82 5.79
CA ILE A 149 -14.65 6.48 5.30
C ILE A 149 -15.90 6.55 4.43
N LEU A 150 -16.91 7.31 4.85
CA LEU A 150 -18.14 7.52 4.08
C LEU A 150 -17.86 8.24 2.75
N PHE A 151 -17.06 9.29 2.79
CA PHE A 151 -16.60 10.02 1.59
C PHE A 151 -15.86 9.08 0.62
N TYR A 152 -14.88 8.34 1.12
CA TYR A 152 -14.05 7.50 0.25
C TYR A 152 -14.83 6.30 -0.32
N SER A 153 -15.65 5.64 0.50
CA SER A 153 -16.48 4.51 0.03
C SER A 153 -17.52 4.93 -1.00
N SER A 154 -18.20 6.06 -0.81
CA SER A 154 -19.10 6.62 -1.82
C SER A 154 -18.36 7.04 -3.09
N GLY A 155 -17.18 7.64 -2.95
CA GLY A 155 -16.31 7.99 -4.07
C GLY A 155 -15.89 6.79 -4.92
N ILE A 156 -15.53 5.66 -4.30
CA ILE A 156 -15.17 4.42 -5.01
C ILE A 156 -16.35 3.90 -5.85
N VAL A 157 -17.55 3.84 -5.28
CA VAL A 157 -18.75 3.33 -5.98
C VAL A 157 -19.05 4.20 -7.21
N ILE A 158 -19.00 5.52 -7.05
CA ILE A 158 -19.22 6.46 -8.16
C ILE A 158 -18.13 6.26 -9.23
N ALA A 159 -16.86 6.17 -8.82
CA ALA A 159 -15.74 5.99 -9.74
C ALA A 159 -15.82 4.67 -10.52
N TYR A 160 -16.22 3.57 -9.86
CA TYR A 160 -16.39 2.26 -10.49
C TYR A 160 -17.48 2.29 -11.56
N HIS A 161 -18.67 2.82 -11.23
CA HIS A 161 -19.76 2.90 -12.19
C HIS A 161 -19.42 3.81 -13.37
N LEU A 162 -18.74 4.94 -13.13
CA LEU A 162 -18.28 5.85 -14.17
C LEU A 162 -17.25 5.19 -15.11
N ALA A 163 -16.34 4.38 -14.56
CA ALA A 163 -15.34 3.65 -15.35
C ALA A 163 -16.00 2.57 -16.23
N THR A 164 -16.98 1.83 -15.71
CA THR A 164 -17.69 0.79 -16.48
C THR A 164 -18.60 1.35 -17.58
N SER A 165 -19.05 2.59 -17.45
CA SER A 165 -19.92 3.25 -18.43
C SER A 165 -19.16 4.08 -19.47
N GLY A 166 -17.84 3.93 -19.59
CA GLY A 166 -17.04 4.67 -20.57
C GLY A 166 -16.97 6.18 -20.32
N PHE A 167 -17.09 6.61 -19.05
CA PHE A 167 -17.10 8.02 -18.62
C PHE A 167 -18.31 8.85 -19.08
N ASP A 168 -19.44 8.21 -19.39
CA ASP A 168 -20.68 8.93 -19.62
C ASP A 168 -21.19 9.62 -18.35
N LEU A 169 -21.11 10.96 -18.33
CA LEU A 169 -21.57 11.79 -17.21
C LEU A 169 -23.09 11.69 -16.97
N GLY A 170 -23.85 11.16 -17.93
CA GLY A 170 -25.28 10.88 -17.77
C GLY A 170 -25.58 9.82 -16.72
N VAL A 171 -24.61 8.95 -16.38
CA VAL A 171 -24.77 7.91 -15.36
C VAL A 171 -24.87 8.51 -13.95
N LEU A 172 -24.33 9.70 -13.72
CA LEU A 172 -24.44 10.41 -12.43
C LEU A 172 -25.88 10.77 -12.07
N SER A 173 -26.77 10.95 -13.06
CA SER A 173 -28.20 11.22 -12.81
C SER A 173 -29.03 9.94 -12.62
N ALA A 174 -28.42 8.76 -12.72
CA ALA A 174 -29.11 7.50 -12.50
C ALA A 174 -29.62 7.39 -11.04
N PRO A 175 -30.86 6.94 -10.82
CA PRO A 175 -31.44 6.82 -9.47
C PRO A 175 -30.62 5.97 -8.48
N GLN A 176 -29.80 5.07 -8.99
CA GLN A 176 -28.94 4.16 -8.21
C GLN A 176 -27.72 4.87 -7.60
N LEU A 177 -27.22 5.93 -8.24
CA LEU A 177 -26.01 6.66 -7.82
C LEU A 177 -26.31 7.93 -7.01
N GLN A 178 -27.54 8.44 -7.11
CA GLN A 178 -28.03 9.55 -6.29
C GLN A 178 -27.78 9.40 -4.78
N PRO A 179 -28.05 8.24 -4.12
CA PRO A 179 -27.78 8.10 -2.68
C PRO A 179 -26.30 8.26 -2.34
N PHE A 180 -25.39 7.75 -3.18
CA PHE A 180 -23.94 7.89 -2.97
C PHE A 180 -23.46 9.31 -3.20
N MET A 181 -24.02 10.01 -4.18
CA MET A 181 -23.76 11.44 -4.41
C MET A 181 -24.19 12.30 -3.21
N TYR A 182 -25.38 12.05 -2.66
CA TYR A 182 -25.84 12.76 -1.47
C TYR A 182 -24.98 12.45 -0.25
N LEU A 183 -24.55 11.19 -0.09
CA LEU A 183 -23.68 10.79 1.02
C LEU A 183 -22.28 11.41 0.92
N LEU A 184 -21.73 11.51 -0.29
CA LEU A 184 -20.47 12.20 -0.56
C LEU A 184 -20.59 13.70 -0.21
N LEU A 185 -21.62 14.38 -0.69
CA LEU A 185 -21.86 15.79 -0.36
C LEU A 185 -22.10 16.01 1.13
N LEU A 186 -22.88 15.12 1.76
CA LEU A 186 -23.15 15.17 3.19
C LEU A 186 -21.87 15.07 4.01
N SER A 187 -20.99 14.12 3.67
CA SER A 187 -19.71 13.94 4.37
C SER A 187 -18.87 15.23 4.34
N LEU A 188 -18.75 15.88 3.18
CA LEU A 188 -18.02 17.15 3.05
C LEU A 188 -18.68 18.28 3.88
N LEU A 189 -20.01 18.41 3.79
CA LEU A 189 -20.73 19.44 4.53
C LEU A 189 -20.62 19.25 6.04
N THR A 190 -20.66 18.01 6.52
CA THR A 190 -20.54 17.72 7.96
C THR A 190 -19.15 18.03 8.51
N VAL A 191 -18.09 17.79 7.73
CA VAL A 191 -16.70 18.12 8.12
C VAL A 191 -16.52 19.63 8.23
N VAL A 192 -17.00 20.38 7.23
CA VAL A 192 -16.99 21.85 7.28
C VAL A 192 -17.85 22.37 8.44
N GLY A 193 -19.04 21.79 8.62
CA GLY A 193 -19.96 22.16 9.70
C GLY A 193 -19.37 21.92 11.10
N TYR A 194 -18.68 20.80 11.29
CA TYR A 194 -17.97 20.49 12.52
C TYR A 194 -16.81 21.46 12.78
N GLY A 195 -16.04 21.81 11.75
CA GLY A 195 -15.00 22.83 11.85
C GLY A 195 -15.51 24.21 12.27
N VAL A 196 -16.65 24.65 11.70
CA VAL A 196 -17.31 25.91 12.09
C VAL A 196 -17.89 25.84 13.50
N TYR A 197 -18.43 24.69 13.91
CA TYR A 197 -18.93 24.46 15.27
C TYR A 197 -17.81 24.55 16.31
N GLU A 198 -16.67 23.89 16.08
CA GLU A 198 -15.50 23.98 16.95
C GLU A 198 -14.97 25.41 17.05
N TRP A 199 -14.91 26.14 15.93
CA TRP A 199 -14.52 27.55 15.92
C TRP A 199 -15.43 28.41 16.80
N LYS A 200 -16.75 28.20 16.71
CA LYS A 200 -17.72 28.98 17.49
C LYS A 200 -17.62 28.73 19.01
N ILE A 201 -17.19 27.54 19.43
CA ILE A 201 -17.06 27.18 20.85
C ILE A 201 -15.69 27.55 21.42
N LYS A 202 -14.61 27.23 20.70
CA LYS A 202 -13.24 27.42 21.19
C LYS A 202 -12.65 28.79 20.85
N GLY A 203 -13.19 29.48 19.84
CA GLY A 203 -12.76 30.83 19.43
C GLY A 203 -11.41 30.89 18.71
N GLU A 204 -10.76 29.74 18.49
CA GLU A 204 -9.43 29.65 17.88
C GLU A 204 -9.54 29.56 16.35
N SER A 205 -8.87 30.46 15.63
CA SER A 205 -8.84 30.46 14.16
C SER A 205 -8.13 29.23 13.56
N GLU A 206 -7.29 28.56 14.35
CA GLU A 206 -6.58 27.34 13.94
C GLU A 206 -7.55 26.21 13.56
N LYS A 207 -8.71 26.12 14.22
CA LYS A 207 -9.73 25.10 13.94
C LYS A 207 -10.33 25.21 12.54
N ILE A 208 -10.47 26.42 12.00
CA ILE A 208 -10.91 26.63 10.62
C ILE A 208 -9.84 26.14 9.64
N MET A 209 -8.56 26.44 9.92
CA MET A 209 -7.45 25.98 9.09
C MET A 209 -7.38 24.45 9.05
N HIS A 210 -7.57 23.79 10.20
CA HIS A 210 -7.64 22.34 10.27
C HIS A 210 -8.79 21.77 9.44
N ALA A 211 -9.99 22.34 9.52
CA ALA A 211 -11.14 21.88 8.73
C ALA A 211 -10.92 22.06 7.21
N ILE A 212 -10.31 23.16 6.78
CA ILE A 212 -9.93 23.38 5.38
C ILE A 212 -8.90 22.33 4.93
N SER A 213 -7.89 22.07 5.77
CA SER A 213 -6.88 21.05 5.50
C SER A 213 -7.50 19.67 5.35
N GLU A 214 -8.46 19.30 6.22
CA GLU A 214 -9.18 18.03 6.13
C GLU A 214 -9.97 17.91 4.83
N VAL A 215 -10.66 18.97 4.40
CA VAL A 215 -11.40 18.98 3.13
C VAL A 215 -10.45 18.82 1.93
N ILE A 216 -9.31 19.50 1.93
CA ILE A 216 -8.27 19.35 0.91
C ILE A 216 -7.76 17.90 0.89
N GLU A 217 -7.52 17.32 2.06
CA GLU A 217 -7.04 15.95 2.18
C GLU A 217 -8.07 14.93 1.67
N MET A 218 -9.35 15.15 1.97
CA MET A 218 -10.44 14.32 1.44
C MET A 218 -10.57 14.44 -0.08
N LEU A 219 -10.62 15.66 -0.63
CA LEU A 219 -10.88 15.88 -2.05
C LEU A 219 -9.69 15.57 -2.96
N LEU A 220 -8.47 15.89 -2.52
CA LEU A 220 -7.28 15.78 -3.36
C LEU A 220 -6.40 14.61 -2.95
N ALA A 221 -6.07 14.49 -1.67
CA ALA A 221 -5.07 13.52 -1.24
C ALA A 221 -5.61 12.08 -1.24
N LEU A 222 -6.85 11.82 -0.80
CA LEU A 222 -7.42 10.45 -0.83
C LEU A 222 -7.51 9.88 -2.25
N PRO A 223 -8.07 10.59 -3.25
CA PRO A 223 -8.05 10.11 -4.63
C PRO A 223 -6.63 9.98 -5.21
N ALA A 224 -5.75 10.95 -4.96
CA ALA A 224 -4.37 10.90 -5.45
C ALA A 224 -3.60 9.71 -4.87
N ASN A 225 -3.77 9.45 -3.57
CA ASN A 225 -3.18 8.29 -2.90
C ASN A 225 -3.71 6.98 -3.47
N SER A 226 -5.02 6.91 -3.81
CA SER A 226 -5.60 5.73 -4.46
C SER A 226 -4.98 5.47 -5.83
N LEU A 227 -4.84 6.50 -6.66
CA LEU A 227 -4.21 6.40 -7.99
C LEU A 227 -2.72 6.03 -7.91
N SER A 228 -2.05 6.38 -6.80
CA SER A 228 -0.67 6.01 -6.53
C SER A 228 -0.43 4.48 -6.57
N TYR A 229 -1.46 3.68 -6.27
CA TYR A 229 -1.38 2.21 -6.29
C TYR A 229 -1.32 1.60 -7.69
N ILE A 230 -1.57 2.38 -8.76
CA ILE A 230 -1.30 1.94 -10.14
C ILE A 230 0.15 1.49 -10.31
N ARG A 231 1.07 2.01 -9.48
CA ARG A 231 2.47 1.56 -9.49
C ARG A 231 2.63 0.07 -9.15
N LEU A 232 1.76 -0.54 -8.34
CA LEU A 232 1.83 -2.00 -8.13
C LEU A 232 1.69 -2.76 -9.45
N ALA A 233 0.66 -2.39 -10.22
CA ALA A 233 0.41 -2.96 -11.54
C ALA A 233 1.57 -2.71 -12.50
N ALA A 234 2.10 -1.47 -12.52
CA ALA A 234 3.20 -1.12 -13.41
C ALA A 234 4.48 -1.95 -13.14
N PHE A 235 4.82 -2.21 -11.87
CA PHE A 235 5.96 -3.07 -11.54
C PHE A 235 5.70 -4.53 -11.91
N ALA A 236 4.52 -5.07 -11.61
CA ALA A 236 4.18 -6.44 -12.01
C ALA A 236 4.23 -6.65 -13.54
N MET A 237 3.79 -5.65 -14.31
CA MET A 237 3.89 -5.66 -15.77
C MET A 237 5.34 -5.52 -16.27
N ALA A 238 6.16 -4.71 -15.60
CA ALA A 238 7.58 -4.57 -15.93
C ALA A 238 8.33 -5.89 -15.73
N HIS A 239 7.99 -6.62 -14.65
CA HIS A 239 8.51 -7.95 -14.39
C HIS A 239 8.25 -8.91 -15.56
N GLU A 240 7.00 -8.99 -16.02
CA GLU A 240 6.62 -9.85 -17.14
C GLU A 240 7.27 -9.41 -18.45
N ALA A 241 7.45 -8.10 -18.66
CA ALA A 241 8.14 -7.58 -19.84
C ALA A 241 9.61 -8.07 -19.91
N PHE A 242 10.27 -8.26 -18.76
CA PHE A 242 11.60 -8.86 -18.72
C PHE A 242 11.59 -10.37 -19.06
N SER A 243 10.51 -11.10 -18.73
CA SER A 243 10.31 -12.48 -19.18
C SER A 243 10.23 -12.56 -20.71
N ILE A 244 9.44 -11.68 -21.32
CA ILE A 244 9.27 -11.60 -22.78
C ILE A 244 10.57 -11.18 -23.46
N LEU A 245 11.33 -10.26 -22.85
CA LEU A 245 12.66 -9.89 -23.34
C LEU A 245 13.61 -11.09 -23.35
N ALA A 246 13.62 -11.89 -22.29
CA ALA A 246 14.44 -13.11 -22.21
C ALA A 246 14.06 -14.13 -23.29
N GLU A 247 12.76 -14.30 -23.56
CA GLU A 247 12.28 -15.20 -24.61
C GLU A 247 12.69 -14.70 -26.00
N ASN A 248 12.51 -13.41 -26.29
CA ASN A 248 12.86 -12.82 -27.59
C ASN A 248 14.37 -12.79 -27.86
N MET A 249 15.20 -12.76 -26.82
CA MET A 249 16.65 -12.84 -26.94
C MET A 249 17.18 -14.28 -27.06
N SER A 250 16.36 -15.29 -26.71
CA SER A 250 16.72 -16.72 -26.76
C SER A 250 17.23 -17.18 -28.14
N PRO A 251 16.61 -16.80 -29.28
CA PRO A 251 17.10 -17.19 -30.61
C PRO A 251 18.46 -16.59 -30.99
N ILE A 252 18.87 -15.47 -30.37
CA ILE A 252 20.09 -14.72 -30.73
C ILE A 252 21.25 -15.08 -29.79
N ALA A 253 21.00 -15.11 -28.48
CA ALA A 253 22.01 -15.33 -27.45
C ALA A 253 22.09 -16.79 -26.97
N GLY A 254 21.10 -17.63 -27.31
CA GLY A 254 20.89 -18.95 -26.76
C GLY A 254 20.02 -18.91 -25.50
N GLU A 255 19.16 -19.93 -25.34
CA GLU A 255 18.16 -20.03 -24.26
C GLU A 255 18.80 -19.84 -22.88
N LEU A 256 19.88 -20.58 -22.58
CA LEU A 256 20.53 -20.52 -21.27
C LEU A 256 21.11 -19.14 -20.94
N ALA A 257 21.81 -18.52 -21.90
CA ALA A 257 22.44 -17.22 -21.68
C ALA A 257 21.42 -16.10 -21.52
N SER A 258 20.34 -16.15 -22.31
CA SER A 258 19.27 -15.16 -22.29
C SER A 258 18.53 -15.15 -20.95
N TYR A 259 18.07 -16.31 -20.48
CA TYR A 259 17.37 -16.42 -19.21
C TYR A 259 18.28 -16.10 -18.02
N LEU A 260 19.56 -16.50 -18.03
CA LEU A 260 20.49 -16.16 -16.95
C LEU A 260 20.70 -14.64 -16.83
N LEU A 261 20.88 -13.95 -17.95
CA LEU A 261 21.08 -12.50 -17.97
C LEU A 261 19.82 -11.76 -17.49
N ALA A 262 18.64 -12.16 -17.99
CA ALA A 262 17.38 -11.55 -17.58
C ALA A 262 17.09 -11.75 -16.09
N ASN A 263 17.28 -12.98 -15.58
CA ASN A 263 17.08 -13.27 -14.15
C ASN A 263 18.05 -12.48 -13.26
N PHE A 264 19.31 -12.33 -13.68
CA PHE A 264 20.27 -11.50 -12.95
C PHE A 264 19.86 -10.03 -12.93
N LEU A 265 19.42 -9.48 -14.07
CA LEU A 265 18.99 -8.09 -14.18
C LEU A 265 17.76 -7.80 -13.31
N VAL A 266 16.77 -8.67 -13.39
CA VAL A 266 15.52 -8.60 -12.60
C VAL A 266 15.84 -8.67 -11.10
N LEU A 267 16.67 -9.63 -10.68
CA LEU A 267 17.05 -9.75 -9.27
C LEU A 267 17.86 -8.54 -8.78
N ALA A 268 18.74 -7.98 -9.60
CA ALA A 268 19.61 -6.88 -9.20
C ALA A 268 18.87 -5.53 -9.11
N ILE A 269 17.98 -5.24 -10.06
CA ILE A 269 17.33 -3.92 -10.18
C ILE A 269 15.92 -3.97 -9.60
N GLU A 270 15.13 -4.96 -10.02
CA GLU A 270 13.69 -4.96 -9.76
C GLU A 270 13.37 -5.35 -8.32
N ALA A 271 14.05 -6.37 -7.76
CA ALA A 271 13.84 -6.78 -6.38
C ALA A 271 14.05 -5.62 -5.38
N LEU A 272 15.09 -4.80 -5.60
CA LEU A 272 15.34 -3.61 -4.78
C LEU A 272 14.31 -2.50 -5.07
N ALA A 273 14.01 -2.23 -6.33
CA ALA A 273 13.06 -1.18 -6.73
C ALA A 273 11.65 -1.43 -6.16
N VAL A 274 11.18 -2.68 -6.23
CA VAL A 274 9.90 -3.12 -5.66
C VAL A 274 9.89 -2.95 -4.15
N GLY A 275 10.97 -3.32 -3.46
CA GLY A 275 11.13 -3.08 -2.02
C GLY A 275 10.98 -1.60 -1.66
N ILE A 276 11.69 -0.71 -2.36
CA ILE A 276 11.60 0.75 -2.14
C ILE A 276 10.18 1.25 -2.42
N GLN A 277 9.54 0.76 -3.47
CA GLN A 277 8.20 1.19 -3.86
C GLN A 277 7.13 0.75 -2.86
N ALA A 278 7.23 -0.48 -2.34
CA ALA A 278 6.34 -0.97 -1.28
C ALA A 278 6.50 -0.12 -0.01
N MET A 279 7.74 0.21 0.38
CA MET A 279 8.00 1.11 1.51
C MET A 279 7.41 2.50 1.31
N ARG A 280 7.51 3.05 0.10
CA ARG A 280 6.92 4.36 -0.23
C ARG A 280 5.41 4.34 0.01
N LEU A 281 4.69 3.39 -0.59
CA LEU A 281 3.23 3.28 -0.46
C LEU A 281 2.80 3.14 1.00
N LEU A 282 3.59 2.40 1.76
CA LEU A 282 3.29 2.11 3.14
C LEU A 282 3.56 3.31 4.08
N TYR A 283 4.60 4.10 3.80
CA TYR A 283 4.85 5.34 4.54
C TYR A 283 3.95 6.49 4.10
N TYR A 284 3.90 6.83 2.82
CA TYR A 284 3.25 8.05 2.38
C TYR A 284 1.73 7.90 2.23
N GLU A 285 1.23 6.75 1.80
CA GLU A 285 -0.19 6.55 1.52
C GLU A 285 -0.94 5.90 2.68
N PHE A 286 -0.34 4.93 3.38
CA PHE A 286 -1.00 4.25 4.50
C PHE A 286 -0.77 4.94 5.85
N SER A 287 0.48 5.17 6.22
CA SER A 287 0.79 5.59 7.59
C SER A 287 0.53 7.06 7.89
N THR A 288 0.55 7.94 6.88
CA THR A 288 0.14 9.36 7.04
C THR A 288 -1.30 9.51 7.54
N LYS A 289 -2.15 8.50 7.33
CA LYS A 289 -3.59 8.60 7.61
C LYS A 289 -3.97 8.34 9.07
N PHE A 290 -3.13 7.63 9.83
CA PHE A 290 -3.45 7.25 11.22
C PHE A 290 -2.31 7.47 12.21
N PHE A 291 -1.07 7.65 11.73
CA PHE A 291 0.12 7.72 12.58
C PHE A 291 0.59 9.16 12.72
N LYS A 292 0.46 9.74 13.92
CA LYS A 292 0.96 11.09 14.22
C LYS A 292 2.43 11.07 14.61
N GLY A 293 2.89 9.99 15.26
CA GLY A 293 4.32 9.77 15.52
C GLY A 293 4.95 10.71 16.56
N GLU A 294 4.13 11.34 17.41
CA GLU A 294 4.54 12.29 18.44
C GLU A 294 4.97 11.61 19.76
N GLY A 295 5.15 10.27 19.76
CA GLY A 295 5.51 9.51 20.95
C GLY A 295 6.97 9.68 21.39
N VAL A 296 7.24 9.33 22.64
CA VAL A 296 8.60 9.28 23.21
C VAL A 296 9.00 7.81 23.41
N GLU A 297 10.19 7.43 22.94
CA GLU A 297 10.71 6.07 23.11
C GLU A 297 10.95 5.76 24.59
N PHE A 298 10.36 4.66 25.07
CA PHE A 298 10.60 4.19 26.42
C PHE A 298 12.01 3.61 26.53
N LYS A 299 12.90 4.35 27.23
CA LYS A 299 14.24 3.88 27.58
C LYS A 299 14.22 3.39 29.04
N PRO A 300 14.07 2.08 29.29
CA PRO A 300 14.12 1.58 30.65
C PRO A 300 15.52 1.79 31.24
N LEU A 301 15.57 2.10 32.54
CA LEU A 301 16.83 2.29 33.25
C LEU A 301 17.43 0.91 33.52
N PHE A 302 18.32 0.47 32.63
CA PHE A 302 19.11 -0.74 32.83
C PHE A 302 20.22 -0.44 33.83
N VAL A 303 20.10 -0.97 35.06
CA VAL A 303 21.24 -1.11 35.96
C VAL A 303 22.04 -2.30 35.45
N ARG A 304 23.16 -2.02 34.78
CA ARG A 304 24.08 -3.03 34.26
C ARG A 304 25.14 -3.37 35.30
#